data_AF-A0AA88EIL4-F1
#
_entry.id   AF-A0AA88EIL4-F1
#
_cell.length_a   1.000
_cell.length_b   1.000
_cell.length_c   1.000
_cell.angle_alpha   90.00
_cell.angle_beta   90.00
_cell.angle_gamma   90.00
#
_symmetry.space_group_name_H-M   'P 1'
#
loop_
_entity.id
_entity.type
_entity.pdbx_description
1 polymer ?
#
loop_
_entity_poly.entity_id
_entity_poly.type
_entity_poly.pdbx_seq_one_letter_code
_entity_poly.pdbx_strand_id
1 'polypeptide(L)'
;MGFDMPVFLSFEDIYEFINLQEISANCILVYMKYLEELCRINGQAEEFVFVSPSLISPVRTDTEDAGRRERADNLLSFLRDAPKERLYLVPHNRGRH
;
A
#
# COMPACT_ATOMS: atom_id res chain seq x y z
N MET A 1 0.52 10.89 5.60
CA MET A 1 -0.18 10.07 6.63
C MET A 1 -1.13 9.14 5.88
N GLY A 2 -0.81 7.85 5.79
CA GLY A 2 -1.55 6.87 4.98
C GLY A 2 -1.92 5.58 5.71
N PHE A 3 -1.59 5.47 7.00
CA PHE A 3 -1.68 4.25 7.79
C PHE A 3 -2.48 4.43 9.10
N ASP A 4 -3.20 5.54 9.26
CA ASP A 4 -3.89 5.89 10.53
C ASP A 4 -5.03 4.94 10.89
N MET A 5 -5.54 4.15 9.93
CA MET A 5 -6.55 3.14 10.19
C MET A 5 -5.91 1.86 10.70
N PRO A 6 -6.39 1.26 11.81
CA PRO A 6 -5.92 -0.04 12.24
C PRO A 6 -6.22 -1.10 11.17
N VAL A 7 -5.23 -1.96 10.91
CA VAL A 7 -5.32 -3.05 9.94
C VAL A 7 -5.17 -4.34 10.73
N PHE A 8 -6.13 -5.24 10.56
CA PHE A 8 -6.16 -6.51 11.26
C PHE A 8 -5.97 -7.64 10.25
N LEU A 9 -5.21 -8.66 10.63
CA LEU A 9 -5.13 -9.91 9.87
C LEU A 9 -6.27 -10.80 10.31
N SER A 10 -7.04 -11.28 9.35
CA SER A 10 -8.03 -12.34 9.54
C SER A 10 -7.35 -13.71 9.70
N PHE A 11 -8.12 -14.72 10.09
CA PHE A 11 -7.63 -16.09 10.09
C PHE A 11 -7.26 -16.53 8.65
N GLU A 12 -8.07 -16.14 7.67
CA GLU A 12 -7.87 -16.42 6.26
C GLU A 12 -6.55 -15.82 5.75
N ASP A 13 -6.27 -14.56 6.08
CA ASP A 13 -5.00 -13.89 5.73
C ASP A 13 -3.77 -14.69 6.22
N ILE A 14 -3.84 -15.18 7.46
CA ILE A 14 -2.76 -15.97 8.09
C ILE A 14 -2.68 -17.36 7.44
N TYR A 15 -3.82 -18.01 7.24
CA TYR A 15 -3.89 -19.34 6.66
C TYR A 15 -3.35 -19.36 5.23
N GLU A 16 -3.74 -18.40 4.38
CA GLU A 16 -3.26 -18.27 3.01
C GLU A 16 -1.74 -18.02 2.98
N PHE A 17 -1.23 -17.14 3.85
CA PHE A 17 0.20 -16.85 3.96
C PHE A 17 1.03 -18.10 4.32
N ILE A 18 0.62 -18.86 5.33
CA ILE A 18 1.34 -20.07 5.77
C ILE A 18 1.33 -21.16 4.69
N ASN A 19 0.26 -21.22 3.89
CA ASN A 19 0.13 -22.17 2.79
C ASN A 19 0.74 -21.67 1.46
N LEU A 20 1.56 -20.62 1.49
CA LEU A 20 2.22 -20.04 0.32
C LEU A 20 1.24 -19.70 -0.83
N GLN A 21 0.03 -19.28 -0.46
CA GLN A 21 -0.96 -18.79 -1.41
C GLN A 21 -0.71 -17.31 -1.74
N GLU A 22 -1.58 -16.73 -2.58
CA GLU A 22 -1.55 -15.30 -2.89
C GLU A 22 -1.61 -14.47 -1.60
N ILE A 23 -0.71 -13.51 -1.48
CA ILE A 23 -0.64 -12.66 -0.29
C ILE A 23 -1.71 -11.57 -0.39
N SER A 24 -2.58 -11.52 0.61
CA SER A 24 -3.64 -10.51 0.65
C SER A 24 -3.10 -9.08 0.80
N ALA A 25 -3.90 -8.11 0.38
CA ALA A 25 -3.55 -6.69 0.56
C ALA A 25 -3.39 -6.30 2.03
N ASN A 26 -4.09 -6.97 2.95
CA ASN A 26 -3.96 -6.75 4.40
C ASN A 26 -2.58 -7.18 4.89
N CYS A 27 -2.09 -8.34 4.45
CA CYS A 27 -0.75 -8.83 4.76
C CYS A 27 0.33 -7.85 4.28
N ILE A 28 0.21 -7.36 3.04
CA ILE A 28 1.13 -6.35 2.48
C ILE A 28 1.09 -5.06 3.32
N LEU A 29 -0.11 -4.58 3.66
CA LEU A 29 -0.29 -3.35 4.41
C LEU A 29 0.28 -3.43 5.84
N VAL A 30 0.09 -4.55 6.53
CA VAL A 30 0.68 -4.81 7.86
C VAL A 30 2.21 -4.84 7.77
N TYR A 31 2.77 -5.49 6.76
CA TYR A 31 4.21 -5.54 6.57
C TYR A 31 4.80 -4.16 6.25
N MET A 32 4.13 -3.36 5.42
CA MET A 32 4.55 -1.98 5.13
C MET A 32 4.56 -1.10 6.37
N LYS A 33 3.56 -1.21 7.26
CA LYS A 33 3.57 -0.50 8.56
C LYS A 33 4.74 -0.91 9.43
N TYR A 34 5.06 -2.21 9.46
CA TYR A 34 6.24 -2.70 10.16
C TYR A 34 7.54 -2.11 9.60
N LEU A 35 7.68 -2.03 8.27
CA LEU A 35 8.84 -1.41 7.63
C LEU A 35 8.94 0.09 7.91
N GLU A 36 7.82 0.82 7.87
CA GLU A 36 7.78 2.26 8.21
C GLU A 36 8.27 2.50 9.65
N GLU A 37 7.80 1.67 10.59
CA GLU A 37 8.25 1.71 11.98
C GLU A 37 9.73 1.38 12.12
N LEU A 38 10.23 0.39 11.37
CA LEU A 38 11.65 0.04 11.36
C LEU A 38 12.51 1.18 10.82
N CYS A 39 12.09 1.84 9.73
CA CYS A 39 12.75 3.04 9.21
C CYS A 39 12.77 4.14 10.26
N ARG A 40 11.68 4.34 11.01
CA ARG A 40 11.63 5.32 12.10
C ARG A 40 12.62 5.02 13.21
N ILE A 41 12.69 3.77 13.67
CA ILE A 41 13.63 3.32 14.70
C ILE A 41 15.08 3.52 14.25
N ASN A 42 15.37 3.30 12.96
CA ASN A 42 16.71 3.43 12.39
C ASN A 42 17.08 4.86 11.97
N GLY A 43 16.22 5.86 12.22
CA GLY A 43 16.48 7.25 11.84
C GLY A 43 16.29 7.57 10.35
N GLN A 44 15.60 6.70 9.60
CA GLN A 44 15.35 6.81 8.16
C GLN A 44 13.90 7.21 7.83
N ALA A 45 13.14 7.73 8.80
CA ALA A 45 11.74 8.14 8.60
C ALA A 45 11.56 9.20 7.49
N GLU A 46 12.60 9.98 7.24
CA GLU A 46 12.61 11.05 6.25
C GLU A 46 13.06 10.57 4.86
N GLU A 47 13.54 9.33 4.72
CA GLU A 47 14.05 8.79 3.45
C GLU A 47 12.96 8.07 2.64
N PHE A 48 12.05 7.38 3.33
CA PHE A 48 11.08 6.48 2.71
C PHE A 48 9.64 6.89 2.98
N VAL A 49 8.79 6.74 1.96
CA VAL A 49 7.34 6.92 2.06
C VAL A 49 6.66 5.67 1.51
N PHE A 50 5.91 4.98 2.35
CA PHE A 50 5.15 3.79 1.97
C PHE A 50 3.73 4.20 1.56
N VAL A 51 3.32 3.88 0.33
CA VAL A 51 1.99 4.24 -0.19
C VAL A 51 1.02 3.09 0.04
N SER A 52 -0.09 3.35 0.73
CA SER A 52 -1.10 2.32 0.99
C SER A 52 -1.64 1.70 -0.32
N PRO A 53 -1.73 0.36 -0.43
CA PRO A 53 -2.39 -0.30 -1.55
C PRO A 53 -3.82 0.19 -1.81
N SER A 54 -4.54 0.67 -0.79
CA SER A 54 -5.90 1.17 -0.95
C SER A 54 -6.00 2.45 -1.78
N LEU A 55 -4.94 3.27 -1.83
CA LEU A 55 -4.91 4.51 -2.62
C LEU A 55 -4.82 4.23 -4.13
N ILE A 56 -4.34 3.05 -4.48
CA ILE A 56 -4.02 2.65 -5.85
C ILE A 56 -4.74 1.34 -6.25
N SER A 57 -5.67 0.87 -5.43
CA SER A 57 -6.56 -0.22 -5.78
C SER A 57 -7.82 0.36 -6.41
N PRO A 58 -8.29 -0.15 -7.55
CA PRO A 58 -9.51 0.36 -8.15
C PRO A 58 -10.71 0.06 -7.24
N VAL A 59 -11.53 1.07 -6.96
CA VAL A 59 -12.88 0.83 -6.45
C VAL A 59 -13.66 0.30 -7.66
N ARG A 60 -14.04 -0.99 -7.64
CA ARG A 60 -14.82 -1.72 -8.67
C ARG A 60 -15.38 -0.81 -9.76
N THR A 61 -14.59 -0.56 -10.81
CA THR A 61 -14.95 0.32 -11.91
C THR A 61 -15.40 -0.53 -13.10
N ASP A 62 -16.43 -0.06 -13.80
CA ASP A 62 -17.09 -0.81 -14.88
C ASP A 62 -16.19 -1.01 -16.12
N THR A 63 -15.03 -0.33 -16.18
CA THR A 63 -14.03 -0.45 -17.25
C THR A 63 -12.60 -0.25 -16.72
N GLU A 64 -11.62 -0.90 -17.36
CA GLU A 64 -10.21 -0.79 -16.96
C GLU A 64 -9.64 0.64 -17.02
N ASP A 65 -10.07 1.44 -18.00
CA ASP A 65 -9.56 2.79 -18.20
C ASP A 65 -10.04 3.76 -17.12
N ALA A 66 -11.29 3.62 -16.67
CA ALA A 66 -11.82 4.39 -15.53
C ALA A 66 -11.03 4.09 -14.25
N GLY A 67 -10.78 2.80 -13.98
CA GLY A 67 -9.98 2.38 -12.82
C GLY A 67 -8.50 2.79 -12.91
N ARG A 68 -7.91 2.89 -14.10
CA ARG A 68 -6.54 3.45 -14.26
C ARG A 68 -6.50 4.94 -13.90
N ARG A 69 -7.48 5.72 -14.38
CA ARG A 69 -7.53 7.17 -14.15
C ARG A 69 -7.77 7.51 -12.68
N GLU A 70 -8.72 6.83 -12.03
CA GLU A 70 -9.00 7.02 -10.61
C GLU A 70 -7.76 6.76 -9.74
N ARG A 71 -7.02 5.67 -10.00
CA ARG A 71 -5.76 5.37 -9.29
C ARG A 71 -4.70 6.45 -9.50
N ALA A 72 -4.58 6.96 -10.72
CA ALA A 72 -3.65 8.04 -11.02
C ALA A 72 -4.04 9.33 -10.28
N ASP A 73 -5.32 9.68 -10.26
CA ASP A 73 -5.83 10.86 -9.56
C ASP A 73 -5.62 10.76 -8.04
N ASN A 74 -5.89 9.60 -7.43
CA ASN A 74 -5.65 9.35 -6.01
C ASN A 74 -4.16 9.46 -5.67
N LEU A 75 -3.29 8.85 -6.47
CA LEU A 75 -1.83 8.92 -6.28
C LEU A 75 -1.32 10.36 -6.45
N LEU A 76 -1.81 11.09 -7.46
CA LEU A 76 -1.45 12.49 -7.69
C LEU A 76 -1.91 13.39 -6.53
N SER A 77 -3.10 13.15 -5.98
CA SER A 77 -3.60 13.87 -4.81
C SER A 77 -2.69 13.62 -3.61
N PHE A 78 -2.29 12.37 -3.38
CA PHE A 78 -1.35 12.01 -2.31
C PHE A 78 0.02 12.69 -2.50
N LEU A 79 0.58 12.62 -3.71
CA LEU A 79 1.92 13.15 -4.01
C LEU A 79 1.98 14.68 -4.00
N ARG A 80 0.85 15.38 -4.19
CA ARG A 80 0.81 16.86 -4.21
C ARG A 80 1.33 17.47 -2.91
N ASP A 81 0.95 16.88 -1.79
CA ASP A 81 1.28 17.36 -0.45
C ASP A 81 2.46 16.59 0.16
N ALA A 82 3.03 15.63 -0.58
CA ALA A 82 4.07 14.76 -0.07
C ALA A 82 5.49 15.34 -0.29
N PRO A 83 6.45 15.08 0.61
CA PRO A 83 7.80 15.62 0.51
C PRO A 83 8.55 15.12 -0.73
N LYS A 84 9.08 16.03 -1.55
CA LYS A 84 9.64 15.71 -2.89
C LYS A 84 11.00 15.00 -2.86
N GLU A 85 11.72 15.06 -1.76
CA GLU A 85 13.09 14.54 -1.62
C GLU A 85 13.13 13.13 -1.00
N ARG A 86 11.99 12.42 -1.02
CA ARG A 86 11.85 11.08 -0.44
C ARG A 86 11.63 10.01 -1.50
N LEU A 87 11.97 8.77 -1.16
CA LEU A 87 11.71 7.59 -1.98
C LEU A 87 10.31 7.03 -1.70
N TYR A 88 9.49 6.93 -2.75
CA TYR A 88 8.12 6.44 -2.65
C TYR A 88 8.04 4.97 -3.04
N LEU A 89 7.56 4.15 -2.11
CA LEU A 89 7.32 2.72 -2.30
C LEU A 89 5.84 2.52 -2.58
N VAL A 90 5.53 2.24 -3.84
CA VAL A 90 4.17 2.08 -4.36
C VAL A 90 3.94 0.60 -4.67
N PRO A 91 3.08 -0.11 -3.92
CA PRO A 91 2.80 -1.51 -4.21
C PRO A 91 2.11 -1.63 -5.57
N HIS A 92 2.29 -2.73 -6.29
CA HIS A 92 1.62 -2.93 -7.58
C HIS A 92 1.24 -4.38 -7.70
N ASN A 93 -0.06 -4.66 -7.88
CA ASN A 93 -0.56 -5.99 -8.16
C ASN A 93 -1.13 -6.01 -9.58
N ARG A 94 -0.46 -6.72 -10.50
CA ARG A 94 -0.93 -6.87 -11.88
C ARG A 94 -1.40 -8.30 -12.11
N GLY A 95 -2.67 -8.54 -11.85
CA GLY A 95 -3.27 -9.85 -12.12
C GLY A 95 -2.76 -10.94 -11.20
N ARG A 96 -2.64 -10.64 -9.90
CA ARG A 96 -2.18 -11.56 -8.83
C ARG A 96 -0.68 -11.84 -8.83
N HIS A 97 0.11 -10.82 -9.17
CA HIS A 97 1.57 -10.83 -9.18
C HIS A 97 2.09 -9.60 -8.44
#